data_AF-A0A7I7XCT6-F1
#
_entry.id   AF-A0A7I7XCT6-F1
#
_cell.length_a   1.000
_cell.length_b   1.000
_cell.length_c   1.000
_cell.angle_alpha   90.00
_cell.angle_beta   90.00
_cell.angle_gamma   90.00
#
_symmetry.space_group_name_H-M   'P 1'
#
loop_
_entity.id
_entity.type
_entity.pdbx_description
1 polymer ?
#
loop_
_entity_poly.entity_id
_entity_poly.type
_entity_poly.pdbx_seq_one_letter_code
_entity_poly.pdbx_strand_id
1 'polypeptide(L)'
;MSVVTPVAQTPDEVLAALIAVFISNGTAAHPNGGLLFGTGYSATTGCVAAGCNGGNGGIFGNGGAGADGGRGGSAILIGNGGAGGDAVVAGNAGGAGGAGGLLIGSGGRGGSGATGLVGSTATQPGATGGTGGTGGAGGAGGAAGLLLGSGGAGGNGGTGGRGGDGATGATGATGFAGTSVNLDGGTGGTGGTGGNGGVGGTGGNAGAGGQGAGVRHSRHRRRQWQWR
;
A
#
# COMPACT_ATOMS: atom_id res chain seq x y z
N MET A 1 21.98 30.09 17.61
CA MET A 1 21.34 29.11 18.51
C MET A 1 20.15 29.82 19.15
N SER A 2 18.94 29.61 18.62
CA SER A 2 17.74 30.15 19.28
C SER A 2 17.44 29.22 20.45
N VAL A 3 17.68 29.72 21.66
CA VAL A 3 17.24 29.05 22.87
C VAL A 3 15.71 29.16 22.85
N VAL A 4 15.03 28.05 22.57
CA VAL A 4 13.60 27.94 22.88
C VAL A 4 13.54 28.06 24.39
N THR A 5 13.15 29.24 24.89
CA THR A 5 12.87 29.41 26.31
C THR A 5 11.71 28.48 26.64
N PRO A 6 11.84 27.60 27.66
CA PRO A 6 10.72 26.79 28.07
C PRO A 6 9.58 27.73 28.46
N VAL A 7 8.44 27.61 27.77
CA VAL A 7 7.22 28.27 28.20
C VAL A 7 6.96 27.77 29.63
N ALA A 8 6.77 28.70 30.56
CA ALA A 8 6.35 28.36 31.90
C ALA A 8 4.97 27.71 31.78
N GLN A 9 4.92 26.38 31.95
CA GLN A 9 3.66 25.67 31.85
C GLN A 9 2.78 26.11 33.03
N THR A 10 1.61 26.64 32.73
CA THR A 10 0.65 26.96 33.78
C THR A 10 0.18 25.66 34.45
N PRO A 11 -0.21 25.68 35.74
CA PRO A 11 -0.75 24.49 36.39
C PRO A 11 -1.89 23.82 35.60
N ASP A 12 -2.70 24.63 34.91
CA ASP A 12 -3.79 24.17 34.05
C ASP A 12 -3.29 23.43 32.80
N GLU A 13 -2.17 23.87 32.21
CA GLU A 13 -1.53 23.18 31.09
C GLU A 13 -0.92 21.84 31.50
N VAL A 14 -0.33 21.76 32.70
CA VAL A 14 0.19 20.50 33.24
C VAL A 14 -0.94 19.52 33.55
N LEU A 15 -2.04 20.00 34.14
CA LEU A 15 -3.22 19.19 34.40
C LEU A 15 -3.88 18.71 33.10
N ALA A 16 -4.01 19.58 32.11
CA ALA A 16 -4.55 19.22 30.80
C ALA A 16 -3.67 18.18 30.10
N ALA A 17 -2.34 18.33 30.16
CA ALA A 17 -1.41 17.35 29.61
C ALA A 17 -1.51 15.99 30.32
N LEU A 18 -1.67 15.98 31.65
CA LEU A 18 -1.85 14.73 32.41
C LEU A 18 -3.18 14.04 32.08
N ILE A 19 -4.27 14.81 32.00
CA ILE A 19 -5.58 14.27 31.58
C ILE A 19 -5.50 13.72 30.16
N ALA A 20 -4.78 14.39 29.26
CA ALA A 20 -4.62 13.97 27.87
C ALA A 20 -3.91 12.61 27.72
N VAL A 21 -3.08 12.19 28.68
CA VAL A 21 -2.49 10.84 28.69
C VAL A 21 -3.56 9.76 28.79
N PHE A 22 -4.65 10.03 29.52
CA PHE A 22 -5.74 9.06 29.72
C PHE A 22 -6.90 9.25 28.75
N ILE A 23 -7.20 10.51 28.41
CA ILE A 23 -8.38 10.91 27.65
C ILE A 23 -7.95 11.92 26.58
N SER A 24 -7.63 11.41 25.38
CA SER A 24 -7.29 12.26 24.24
C SER A 24 -7.36 11.48 22.93
N ASN A 25 -7.57 12.18 21.82
CA ASN A 25 -7.38 11.57 20.51
C ASN A 25 -5.93 11.73 20.05
N GLY A 26 -5.49 10.80 19.20
CA GLY A 26 -4.20 10.86 18.56
C GLY A 26 -4.08 12.06 17.61
N THR A 27 -2.87 12.56 17.47
CA THR A 27 -2.47 13.64 16.57
C THR A 27 -1.29 13.21 15.71
N ALA A 28 -0.91 14.00 14.69
CA ALA A 28 0.26 13.68 13.88
C ALA A 28 1.56 13.57 14.72
N ALA A 29 1.71 14.40 15.76
CA ALA A 29 2.87 14.37 16.65
C ALA A 29 2.83 13.21 17.65
N HIS A 30 1.62 12.84 18.10
CA HIS A 30 1.38 11.76 19.05
C HIS A 30 0.26 10.88 18.51
N PRO A 31 0.58 9.89 17.64
CA PRO A 31 -0.44 9.19 16.86
C PRO A 31 -1.44 8.40 17.70
N ASN A 32 -1.04 7.94 18.89
CA ASN A 32 -1.89 7.12 19.73
C ASN A 32 -2.87 7.98 20.53
N GLY A 33 -4.09 7.48 20.70
CA GLY A 33 -5.05 8.03 21.64
C GLY A 33 -4.63 7.84 23.09
N GLY A 34 -5.33 8.51 23.99
CA GLY A 34 -5.19 8.36 25.43
C GLY A 34 -5.46 6.93 25.89
N LEU A 35 -4.86 6.54 27.02
CA LEU A 35 -4.85 5.16 27.49
C LEU A 35 -6.26 4.60 27.74
N LEU A 36 -7.18 5.40 28.28
CA LEU A 36 -8.53 4.96 28.62
C LEU A 36 -9.49 5.22 27.48
N PHE A 37 -9.55 6.47 27.02
CA PHE A 37 -10.44 6.92 25.96
C PHE A 37 -9.65 7.69 24.92
N GLY A 38 -9.87 7.34 23.66
CA GLY A 38 -9.19 8.02 22.57
C GLY A 38 -9.16 7.23 21.29
N THR A 39 -9.43 7.88 20.17
CA THR A 39 -9.19 7.30 18.86
C THR A 39 -7.77 7.59 18.41
N GLY A 40 -7.12 6.62 17.76
CA GLY A 40 -5.84 6.84 17.12
C GLY A 40 -5.92 7.82 15.95
N TYR A 41 -4.83 8.51 15.68
CA TYR A 41 -4.68 9.44 14.56
C TYR A 41 -4.78 8.70 13.22
N SER A 42 -5.58 9.21 12.30
CA SER A 42 -5.58 8.74 10.92
C SER A 42 -4.54 9.50 10.13
N ALA A 43 -3.58 8.77 9.57
CA ALA A 43 -2.51 9.34 8.77
C ALA A 43 -3.07 10.06 7.54
N THR A 44 -2.44 11.17 7.18
CA THR A 44 -2.75 11.94 5.97
C THR A 44 -1.82 11.53 4.83
N THR A 45 -2.33 11.61 3.60
CA THR A 45 -1.53 11.42 2.38
C THR A 45 -0.36 12.39 2.29
N GLY A 46 0.72 11.99 1.62
CA GLY A 46 1.98 12.74 1.54
C GLY A 46 2.88 12.57 2.76
N CYS A 47 2.54 11.64 3.64
CA CYS A 47 3.36 11.24 4.78
C CYS A 47 4.62 10.50 4.31
N VAL A 48 5.61 10.38 5.21
CA VAL A 48 6.82 9.61 4.94
C VAL A 48 7.05 8.59 6.07
N ALA A 49 7.39 7.37 5.67
CA ALA A 49 7.75 6.27 6.57
C ALA A 49 6.70 6.05 7.68
N ALA A 50 7.13 6.09 8.95
CA ALA A 50 6.26 5.78 10.08
C ALA A 50 5.07 6.75 10.26
N GLY A 51 5.17 7.97 9.72
CA GLY A 51 4.08 8.95 9.75
C GLY A 51 2.87 8.54 8.91
N CYS A 52 3.03 7.53 8.05
CA CYS A 52 1.95 6.95 7.26
C CYS A 52 1.13 5.90 8.01
N ASN A 53 1.58 5.46 9.18
CA ASN A 53 0.83 4.51 9.99
C ASN A 53 -0.25 5.26 10.78
N GLY A 54 -1.45 4.69 10.81
CA GLY A 54 -2.48 5.09 11.75
C GLY A 54 -2.07 4.76 13.18
N GLY A 55 -2.44 5.64 14.12
CA GLY A 55 -2.14 5.42 15.53
C GLY A 55 -3.13 4.47 16.21
N ASN A 56 -2.73 3.96 17.37
CA ASN A 56 -3.56 3.05 18.15
C ASN A 56 -4.61 3.81 18.97
N GLY A 57 -5.78 3.21 19.17
CA GLY A 57 -6.79 3.71 20.10
C GLY A 57 -6.47 3.36 21.55
N GLY A 58 -7.22 3.97 22.48
CA GLY A 58 -7.21 3.60 23.90
C GLY A 58 -7.92 2.28 24.20
N ILE A 59 -8.10 1.97 25.50
CA ILE A 59 -8.91 0.84 25.97
C ILE A 59 -10.31 0.89 25.36
N PHE A 60 -10.91 2.07 25.35
CA PHE A 60 -12.13 2.39 24.61
C PHE A 60 -11.78 3.36 23.48
N GLY A 61 -11.59 2.83 22.28
CA GLY A 61 -11.12 3.66 21.17
C GLY A 61 -10.86 2.87 19.91
N ASN A 62 -11.08 3.53 18.78
CA ASN A 62 -10.76 2.97 17.47
C ASN A 62 -9.30 3.28 17.10
N GLY A 63 -8.67 2.39 16.34
CA GLY A 63 -7.41 2.70 15.67
C GLY A 63 -7.62 3.65 14.49
N GLY A 64 -6.61 4.46 14.18
CA GLY A 64 -6.62 5.38 13.04
C GLY A 64 -6.26 4.69 11.72
N ALA A 65 -6.67 5.26 10.59
CA ALA A 65 -6.31 4.75 9.27
C ALA A 65 -4.85 5.04 8.92
N GLY A 66 -4.21 4.13 8.16
CA GLY A 66 -2.94 4.41 7.49
C GLY A 66 -3.15 5.09 6.13
N ALA A 67 -2.08 5.66 5.58
CA ALA A 67 -2.04 6.29 4.26
C ALA A 67 -0.81 5.80 3.48
N ASP A 68 -0.80 5.92 2.14
CA ASP A 68 0.38 5.69 1.28
C ASP A 68 1.14 4.36 1.54
N GLY A 69 0.41 3.27 1.75
CA GLY A 69 0.97 1.95 2.09
C GLY A 69 1.24 1.72 3.59
N GLY A 70 0.96 2.72 4.43
CA GLY A 70 1.09 2.64 5.88
C GLY A 70 0.00 1.79 6.53
N ARG A 71 0.31 1.20 7.68
CA ARG A 71 -0.59 0.29 8.39
C ARG A 71 -1.69 1.06 9.12
N GLY A 72 -2.88 0.48 9.23
CA GLY A 72 -3.91 0.95 10.14
C GLY A 72 -3.53 0.66 11.60
N GLY A 73 -3.95 1.54 12.50
CA GLY A 73 -3.75 1.39 13.93
C GLY A 73 -4.75 0.43 14.56
N SER A 74 -4.39 -0.15 15.71
CA SER A 74 -5.23 -1.12 16.42
C SER A 74 -6.03 -0.47 17.55
N ALA A 75 -7.18 -1.08 17.87
CA ALA A 75 -7.89 -0.83 19.13
C ALA A 75 -7.37 -1.78 20.23
N ILE A 76 -7.50 -1.41 21.51
CA ILE A 76 -6.97 -2.22 22.62
C ILE A 76 -8.01 -3.22 23.13
N LEU A 77 -9.07 -2.77 23.81
CA LEU A 77 -10.05 -3.66 24.46
C LEU A 77 -11.38 -3.63 23.74
N ILE A 78 -11.90 -2.43 23.50
CA ILE A 78 -13.14 -2.18 22.78
C ILE A 78 -12.90 -1.09 21.72
N GLY A 79 -13.19 -1.43 20.47
CA GLY A 79 -13.10 -0.51 19.34
C GLY A 79 -12.69 -1.22 18.06
N ASN A 80 -12.78 -0.53 16.94
CA ASN A 80 -12.45 -1.08 15.64
C ASN A 80 -11.01 -0.73 15.25
N GLY A 81 -10.35 -1.63 14.53
CA GLY A 81 -9.07 -1.35 13.93
C GLY A 81 -9.21 -0.42 12.73
N GLY A 82 -8.17 0.39 12.46
CA GLY A 82 -8.13 1.29 11.33
C GLY A 82 -7.80 0.58 10.02
N ALA A 83 -8.23 1.13 8.89
CA ALA A 83 -7.85 0.61 7.58
C ALA A 83 -6.36 0.84 7.29
N GLY A 84 -5.73 -0.07 6.56
CA GLY A 84 -4.42 0.16 5.96
C GLY A 84 -4.51 1.07 4.75
N GLY A 85 -3.48 1.86 4.49
CA GLY A 85 -3.41 2.78 3.36
C GLY A 85 -3.11 2.07 2.05
N ASP A 86 -3.76 2.50 0.96
CA ASP A 86 -3.38 2.08 -0.39
C ASP A 86 -1.97 2.60 -0.72
N ALA A 87 -1.17 1.81 -1.42
CA ALA A 87 0.17 2.22 -1.84
C ALA A 87 0.11 3.14 -3.06
N VAL A 88 0.89 4.22 -3.02
CA VAL A 88 0.96 5.23 -4.11
C VAL A 88 2.27 5.18 -4.90
N VAL A 89 3.30 4.55 -4.34
CA VAL A 89 4.60 4.38 -4.99
C VAL A 89 4.59 3.09 -5.80
N ALA A 90 4.98 3.16 -7.07
CA ALA A 90 4.90 2.03 -7.99
C ALA A 90 5.56 0.75 -7.44
N GLY A 91 4.85 -0.37 -7.51
CA GLY A 91 5.28 -1.67 -7.01
C GLY A 91 5.26 -1.84 -5.49
N ASN A 92 4.97 -0.80 -4.69
CA ASN A 92 4.89 -0.94 -3.24
C ASN A 92 3.61 -1.64 -2.80
N ALA A 93 3.70 -2.38 -1.69
CA ALA A 93 2.57 -3.06 -1.10
C ALA A 93 1.64 -2.12 -0.33
N GLY A 94 0.35 -2.43 -0.34
CA GLY A 94 -0.65 -1.75 0.49
C GLY A 94 -0.46 -2.08 1.97
N GLY A 95 -0.91 -1.17 2.83
CA GLY A 95 -0.77 -1.29 4.28
C GLY A 95 -1.70 -2.34 4.87
N ALA A 96 -1.25 -3.02 5.92
CA ALA A 96 -2.13 -3.91 6.68
C ALA A 96 -3.19 -3.12 7.45
N GLY A 97 -4.41 -3.65 7.55
CA GLY A 97 -5.43 -3.14 8.46
C GLY A 97 -5.10 -3.45 9.92
N GLY A 98 -5.50 -2.56 10.82
CA GLY A 98 -5.29 -2.71 12.26
C GLY A 98 -6.27 -3.67 12.91
N ALA A 99 -5.90 -4.24 14.05
CA ALA A 99 -6.77 -5.15 14.79
C ALA A 99 -7.91 -4.38 15.50
N GLY A 100 -9.09 -4.99 15.56
CA GLY A 100 -10.14 -4.58 16.48
C GLY A 100 -9.75 -4.84 17.94
N GLY A 101 -10.51 -4.29 18.86
CA GLY A 101 -10.30 -4.42 20.30
C GLY A 101 -10.40 -5.88 20.72
N LEU A 102 -9.57 -6.27 21.68
CA LEU A 102 -9.40 -7.66 22.12
C LEU A 102 -10.72 -8.35 22.45
N LEU A 103 -11.68 -7.64 23.05
CA LEU A 103 -12.98 -8.20 23.41
C LEU A 103 -14.02 -7.91 22.33
N ILE A 104 -14.13 -6.64 21.94
CA ILE A 104 -15.18 -6.17 21.04
C ILE A 104 -14.55 -5.26 20.00
N GLY A 105 -14.71 -5.59 18.73
CA GLY A 105 -14.17 -4.79 17.65
C GLY A 105 -14.07 -5.52 16.33
N SER A 106 -14.30 -4.83 15.22
CA SER A 106 -13.95 -5.32 13.90
C SER A 106 -12.51 -4.94 13.55
N GLY A 107 -11.81 -5.84 12.86
CA GLY A 107 -10.53 -5.52 12.26
C GLY A 107 -10.68 -4.59 11.05
N GLY A 108 -9.66 -3.78 10.80
CA GLY A 108 -9.60 -2.87 9.66
C GLY A 108 -9.29 -3.57 8.34
N ARG A 109 -9.76 -3.01 7.23
CA ARG A 109 -9.43 -3.52 5.88
C ARG A 109 -7.95 -3.26 5.55
N GLY A 110 -7.29 -4.17 4.83
CA GLY A 110 -5.97 -3.93 4.24
C GLY A 110 -6.03 -3.06 2.98
N GLY A 111 -5.03 -2.22 2.78
CA GLY A 111 -4.88 -1.35 1.62
C GLY A 111 -4.42 -2.10 0.38
N SER A 112 -4.67 -1.54 -0.79
CA SER A 112 -4.32 -2.08 -2.10
C SER A 112 -2.84 -1.84 -2.43
N GLY A 113 -2.22 -2.79 -3.13
CA GLY A 113 -0.88 -2.62 -3.69
C GLY A 113 -0.87 -1.69 -4.91
N ALA A 114 0.25 -1.01 -5.13
CA ALA A 114 0.41 -0.07 -6.24
C ALA A 114 0.71 -0.79 -7.56
N THR A 115 0.36 -0.17 -8.67
CA THR A 115 0.75 -0.64 -10.00
C THR A 115 2.28 -0.64 -10.17
N GLY A 116 2.82 -1.62 -10.90
CA GLY A 116 4.24 -1.69 -11.21
C GLY A 116 4.70 -0.58 -12.19
N LEU A 117 6.00 -0.26 -12.16
CA LEU A 117 6.56 0.79 -13.00
C LEU A 117 6.48 0.43 -14.49
N VAL A 118 6.23 1.41 -15.36
CA VAL A 118 6.31 1.18 -16.82
C VAL A 118 7.77 1.00 -17.24
N GLY A 119 8.02 0.02 -18.11
CA GLY A 119 9.34 -0.23 -18.68
C GLY A 119 9.81 0.94 -19.56
N SER A 120 11.12 1.17 -19.59
CA SER A 120 11.71 2.28 -20.34
C SER A 120 11.54 2.11 -21.86
N THR A 121 11.18 3.18 -22.56
CA THR A 121 11.24 3.18 -24.02
C THR A 121 12.70 3.22 -24.47
N ALA A 122 13.05 2.36 -25.41
CA ALA A 122 14.38 2.32 -25.98
C ALA A 122 14.63 3.51 -26.92
N THR A 123 15.78 4.16 -26.77
CA THR A 123 16.16 5.34 -27.56
C THR A 123 17.22 5.05 -28.62
N GLN A 124 17.94 3.94 -28.51
CA GLN A 124 19.00 3.58 -29.45
C GLN A 124 18.47 2.68 -30.56
N PRO A 125 18.82 2.92 -31.83
CA PRO A 125 18.26 2.16 -32.93
C PRO A 125 18.41 0.65 -32.77
N GLY A 126 17.32 -0.09 -32.99
CA GLY A 126 17.28 -1.54 -32.81
C GLY A 126 17.26 -2.04 -31.37
N ALA A 127 17.33 -1.15 -30.36
CA ALA A 127 17.31 -1.56 -28.96
C ALA A 127 15.90 -1.98 -28.49
N THR A 128 15.87 -3.00 -27.63
CA THR A 128 14.62 -3.52 -27.04
C THR A 128 14.15 -2.64 -25.90
N GLY A 129 12.83 -2.44 -25.79
CA GLY A 129 12.22 -1.71 -24.67
C GLY A 129 12.45 -2.40 -23.32
N GLY A 130 12.51 -1.62 -22.25
CA GLY A 130 12.67 -2.11 -20.88
C GLY A 130 11.47 -2.91 -20.40
N THR A 131 11.69 -3.82 -19.45
CA THR A 131 10.61 -4.60 -18.84
C THR A 131 9.77 -3.75 -17.89
N GLY A 132 8.47 -4.02 -17.83
CA GLY A 132 7.59 -3.45 -16.82
C GLY A 132 7.87 -4.03 -15.43
N GLY A 133 7.76 -3.19 -14.41
CA GLY A 133 7.92 -3.56 -13.01
C GLY A 133 6.74 -4.37 -12.47
N THR A 134 6.96 -5.11 -11.40
CA THR A 134 5.92 -5.90 -10.72
C THR A 134 4.96 -5.00 -9.95
N GLY A 135 3.67 -5.35 -9.93
CA GLY A 135 2.70 -4.72 -9.04
C GLY A 135 2.93 -5.10 -7.58
N GLY A 136 2.58 -4.19 -6.67
CA GLY A 136 2.72 -4.40 -5.24
C GLY A 136 1.64 -5.33 -4.68
N ALA A 137 1.94 -6.00 -3.58
CA ALA A 137 0.94 -6.85 -2.91
C ALA A 137 -0.14 -6.01 -2.20
N GLY A 138 -1.34 -6.56 -2.05
CA GLY A 138 -2.35 -6.02 -1.15
C GLY A 138 -1.99 -6.28 0.32
N GLY A 139 -2.35 -5.35 1.19
CA GLY A 139 -2.18 -5.47 2.64
C GLY A 139 -3.17 -6.46 3.25
N ALA A 140 -2.77 -7.14 4.32
CA ALA A 140 -3.68 -8.02 5.05
C ALA A 140 -4.77 -7.23 5.80
N GLY A 141 -5.96 -7.81 5.97
CA GLY A 141 -6.97 -7.29 6.88
C GLY A 141 -6.63 -7.57 8.34
N GLY A 142 -7.13 -6.73 9.23
CA GLY A 142 -6.94 -6.85 10.68
C GLY A 142 -7.86 -7.89 11.31
N ALA A 143 -7.43 -8.45 12.44
CA ALA A 143 -8.25 -9.40 13.20
C ALA A 143 -9.40 -8.70 13.95
N ALA A 144 -10.48 -9.43 14.19
CA ALA A 144 -11.58 -9.02 15.07
C ALA A 144 -11.24 -9.22 16.55
N GLY A 145 -12.12 -8.69 17.41
CA GLY A 145 -12.20 -9.03 18.82
C GLY A 145 -12.68 -10.46 19.07
N LEU A 146 -12.36 -10.96 20.26
CA LEU A 146 -12.64 -12.32 20.69
C LEU A 146 -14.13 -12.61 20.84
N LEU A 147 -14.89 -11.67 21.41
CA LEU A 147 -16.29 -11.88 21.77
C LEU A 147 -17.23 -11.41 20.65
N LEU A 148 -16.97 -10.23 20.08
CA LEU A 148 -17.82 -9.60 19.07
C LEU A 148 -16.98 -8.86 18.03
N GLY A 149 -17.28 -9.09 16.76
CA GLY A 149 -16.67 -8.39 15.63
C GLY A 149 -16.33 -9.29 14.45
N SER A 150 -16.04 -8.66 13.31
CA SER A 150 -15.61 -9.32 12.07
C SER A 150 -14.17 -8.95 11.74
N GLY A 151 -13.41 -9.89 11.16
CA GLY A 151 -12.09 -9.59 10.62
C GLY A 151 -12.22 -8.64 9.44
N GLY A 152 -11.19 -7.85 9.19
CA GLY A 152 -11.12 -6.96 8.04
C GLY A 152 -10.84 -7.72 6.75
N ALA A 153 -11.33 -7.25 5.61
CA ALA A 153 -10.93 -7.80 4.32
C ALA A 153 -9.45 -7.49 4.02
N GLY A 154 -8.79 -8.36 3.24
CA GLY A 154 -7.51 -8.02 2.65
C GLY A 154 -7.64 -6.98 1.54
N GLY A 155 -6.51 -6.38 1.17
CA GLY A 155 -6.38 -5.46 0.05
C GLY A 155 -6.15 -6.18 -1.27
N ASN A 156 -6.44 -5.51 -2.38
CA ASN A 156 -6.15 -6.05 -3.70
C ASN A 156 -4.65 -5.94 -4.00
N GLY A 157 -4.10 -6.87 -4.78
CA GLY A 157 -2.78 -6.68 -5.37
C GLY A 157 -2.82 -5.62 -6.48
N GLY A 158 -1.71 -4.92 -6.68
CA GLY A 158 -1.53 -3.97 -7.78
C GLY A 158 -1.28 -4.68 -9.10
N THR A 159 -1.61 -4.03 -10.22
CA THR A 159 -1.31 -4.58 -11.55
C THR A 159 0.18 -4.49 -11.86
N GLY A 160 0.69 -5.36 -12.74
CA GLY A 160 2.04 -5.19 -13.28
C GLY A 160 2.14 -3.95 -14.17
N GLY A 161 3.35 -3.43 -14.33
CA GLY A 161 3.64 -2.32 -15.23
C GLY A 161 3.67 -2.75 -16.69
N ARG A 162 3.34 -1.84 -17.61
CA ARG A 162 3.50 -2.09 -19.05
C ARG A 162 4.99 -2.23 -19.41
N GLY A 163 5.33 -3.09 -20.37
CA GLY A 163 6.67 -3.05 -20.97
C GLY A 163 6.90 -1.77 -21.78
N GLY A 164 8.17 -1.38 -21.92
CA GLY A 164 8.56 -0.22 -22.71
C GLY A 164 8.55 -0.48 -24.20
N ASP A 165 8.51 0.57 -25.01
CA ASP A 165 8.51 0.41 -26.47
C ASP A 165 9.94 0.17 -26.99
N GLY A 166 10.08 -0.65 -28.03
CA GLY A 166 11.34 -0.85 -28.73
C GLY A 166 11.69 0.34 -29.62
N ALA A 167 12.97 0.55 -29.89
CA ALA A 167 13.42 1.64 -30.75
C ALA A 167 13.20 1.31 -32.23
N THR A 168 13.08 2.32 -33.07
CA THR A 168 13.10 2.12 -34.53
C THR A 168 14.46 1.62 -35.00
N GLY A 169 14.52 1.03 -36.20
CA GLY A 169 15.78 0.61 -36.79
C GLY A 169 16.59 1.79 -37.31
N ALA A 170 17.91 1.61 -37.46
CA ALA A 170 18.77 2.66 -38.01
C ALA A 170 18.41 2.96 -39.47
N THR A 171 18.45 4.22 -39.87
CA THR A 171 18.32 4.57 -41.29
C THR A 171 19.53 4.05 -42.07
N GLY A 172 19.30 3.46 -43.24
CA GLY A 172 20.37 3.00 -44.11
C GLY A 172 21.20 4.16 -44.66
N ALA A 173 22.48 3.91 -44.97
CA ALA A 173 23.35 4.94 -45.54
C ALA A 173 22.83 5.41 -46.90
N THR A 174 22.94 6.70 -47.20
CA THR A 174 22.62 7.20 -48.55
C THR A 174 23.67 6.72 -49.55
N GLY A 175 23.23 6.36 -50.75
CA GLY A 175 24.12 5.96 -51.84
C GLY A 175 24.98 7.13 -52.32
N PHE A 176 26.17 6.83 -52.84
CA PHE A 176 27.04 7.86 -53.42
C PHE A 176 26.49 8.35 -54.76
N ALA A 177 26.56 9.66 -55.02
CA ALA A 177 26.20 10.22 -56.32
C ALA A 177 27.22 9.81 -57.41
N GLY A 178 26.75 9.53 -58.63
CA GLY A 178 27.63 9.29 -59.78
C GLY A 178 28.32 10.58 -60.20
N THR A 179 29.65 10.58 -60.32
CA THR A 179 30.47 11.79 -60.51
C THR A 179 30.91 12.02 -61.96
N SER A 180 30.52 11.15 -62.89
CA SER A 180 30.91 11.20 -64.31
C SER A 180 29.73 10.90 -65.25
N VAL A 181 29.78 11.47 -66.46
CA VAL A 181 28.74 11.32 -67.48
C VAL A 181 28.59 9.83 -67.82
N ASN A 182 27.38 9.28 -67.62
CA ASN A 182 27.00 7.87 -67.79
C ASN A 182 27.43 6.87 -66.70
N LEU A 183 27.72 7.30 -65.46
CA LEU A 183 27.76 6.38 -64.32
C LEU A 183 26.53 6.54 -63.41
N ASP A 184 25.85 5.42 -63.16
CA ASP A 184 24.81 5.35 -62.15
C ASP A 184 25.40 5.57 -60.75
N GLY A 185 24.64 6.24 -59.88
CA GLY A 185 25.00 6.38 -58.47
C GLY A 185 25.02 5.03 -57.74
N GLY A 186 25.76 4.96 -56.64
CA GLY A 186 25.73 3.80 -55.76
C GLY A 186 24.34 3.64 -55.12
N THR A 187 23.90 2.40 -54.94
CA THR A 187 22.70 2.11 -54.16
C THR A 187 22.90 2.48 -52.69
N GLY A 188 21.88 3.04 -52.05
CA GLY A 188 21.90 3.22 -50.59
C GLY A 188 21.96 1.89 -49.84
N GLY A 189 22.42 1.96 -48.59
CA GLY A 189 22.37 0.83 -47.66
C GLY A 189 20.94 0.56 -47.20
N THR A 190 20.67 -0.68 -46.83
CA THR A 190 19.41 -1.06 -46.17
C THR A 190 19.37 -0.49 -44.74
N GLY A 191 18.20 -0.08 -44.28
CA GLY A 191 18.00 0.27 -42.87
C GLY A 191 18.14 -0.93 -41.94
N GLY A 192 18.43 -0.67 -40.67
CA GLY A 192 18.41 -1.66 -39.60
C GLY A 192 16.98 -2.05 -39.23
N THR A 193 16.83 -3.19 -38.57
CA THR A 193 15.56 -3.62 -37.98
C THR A 193 15.26 -2.83 -36.70
N GLY A 194 13.98 -2.58 -36.41
CA GLY A 194 13.57 -2.04 -35.11
C GLY A 194 13.83 -3.04 -33.98
N GLY A 195 13.89 -2.53 -32.76
CA GLY A 195 13.94 -3.32 -31.55
C GLY A 195 12.55 -3.77 -31.12
N ASN A 196 12.52 -4.86 -30.35
CA ASN A 196 11.27 -5.39 -29.81
C ASN A 196 10.74 -4.51 -28.66
N GLY A 197 9.43 -4.58 -28.41
CA GLY A 197 8.87 -4.08 -27.16
C GLY A 197 9.37 -4.87 -25.95
N GLY A 198 9.37 -4.23 -24.79
CA GLY A 198 9.64 -4.85 -23.50
C GLY A 198 8.47 -5.71 -23.01
N VAL A 199 8.78 -6.69 -22.18
CA VAL A 199 7.77 -7.55 -21.54
C VAL A 199 7.06 -6.78 -20.42
N GLY A 200 5.75 -6.98 -20.26
CA GLY A 200 5.00 -6.44 -19.12
C GLY A 200 5.40 -7.06 -17.79
N GLY A 201 5.19 -6.34 -16.69
CA GLY A 201 5.39 -6.81 -15.34
C GLY A 201 4.26 -7.72 -14.87
N THR A 202 4.53 -8.51 -13.84
CA THR A 202 3.51 -9.36 -13.18
C THR A 202 2.65 -8.54 -12.21
N GLY A 203 1.40 -8.94 -12.01
CA GLY A 203 0.57 -8.40 -10.93
C GLY A 203 1.06 -8.81 -9.54
N GLY A 204 0.64 -8.07 -8.52
CA GLY A 204 0.85 -8.38 -7.12
C GLY A 204 -0.25 -9.29 -6.56
N ASN A 205 0.07 -10.00 -5.48
CA ASN A 205 -0.87 -10.86 -4.78
C ASN A 205 -1.89 -10.05 -3.97
N ALA A 206 -3.11 -10.54 -3.83
CA ALA A 206 -4.07 -9.99 -2.88
C ALA A 206 -3.66 -10.30 -1.43
N GLY A 207 -4.06 -9.42 -0.51
CA GLY A 207 -3.86 -9.59 0.93
C GLY A 207 -4.85 -10.59 1.52
N ALA A 208 -4.43 -11.28 2.59
CA ALA A 208 -5.30 -12.17 3.35
C ALA A 208 -6.38 -11.38 4.11
N GLY A 209 -7.57 -11.97 4.27
CA GLY A 209 -8.57 -11.47 5.21
C GLY A 209 -8.17 -11.73 6.67
N GLY A 210 -8.68 -10.91 7.57
CA GLY A 210 -8.51 -11.05 9.01
C GLY A 210 -9.47 -12.08 9.61
N GLN A 211 -9.10 -12.62 10.77
CA GLN A 211 -9.91 -13.60 11.49
C GLN A 211 -11.10 -12.92 12.18
N GLY A 212 -12.30 -13.53 12.10
CA GLY A 212 -13.50 -13.07 12.81
C GLY A 212 -13.63 -13.66 14.23
N ALA A 213 -14.57 -13.14 15.01
CA ALA A 213 -14.88 -13.67 16.34
C ALA A 213 -15.34 -15.14 16.25
N GLY A 214 -14.76 -16.00 17.10
CA GLY A 214 -14.94 -17.44 17.03
C GLY A 214 -16.27 -17.92 17.63
N VAL A 215 -17.38 -17.86 16.88
CA VAL A 215 -18.54 -18.71 17.19
C VAL A 215 -18.23 -20.10 16.65
N ARG A 216 -17.62 -20.96 17.48
CA ARG A 216 -17.54 -22.39 17.17
C ARG A 216 -18.97 -22.93 17.14
N HIS A 217 -19.54 -23.05 15.95
CA HIS A 217 -20.70 -23.93 15.75
C HIS A 217 -20.23 -25.35 16.02
N SER A 218 -20.49 -25.83 17.24
CA SER A 218 -20.38 -27.24 17.58
C SER A 218 -21.21 -28.01 16.55
N ARG A 219 -20.54 -28.70 15.63
CA ARG A 219 -21.22 -29.62 14.71
C ARG A 219 -21.93 -30.66 15.56
N HIS A 220 -23.23 -30.45 15.80
CA HIS A 220 -24.09 -31.48 16.36
C HIS A 220 -24.01 -32.67 15.40
N ARG A 221 -23.23 -33.69 15.78
CA ARG A 221 -23.30 -35.01 15.16
C ARG A 221 -24.74 -35.48 15.36
N ARG A 222 -25.60 -35.30 14.35
CA ARG A 222 -26.89 -35.97 14.31
C ARG A 222 -26.59 -37.46 14.26
N ARG A 223 -26.68 -38.12 15.42
CA ARG A 223 -26.78 -39.57 15.49
C ARG A 223 -28.09 -39.92 14.78
N GLN A 224 -27.96 -40.41 13.55
CA GLN A 224 -29.06 -41.02 12.81
C GLN A 224 -29.49 -42.26 13.60
N TRP A 225 -30.63 -42.19 14.26
CA TRP A 225 -31.32 -43.36 14.77
C TRP A 225 -32.03 -44.01 13.60
N GLN A 226 -31.42 -45.04 13.01
CA GLN A 226 -32.11 -45.97 12.12
C GLN A 226 -33.05 -46.82 12.97
N TRP A 227 -34.35 -46.61 12.81
CA TRP A 227 -35.35 -47.58 13.22
C TRP A 227 -35.57 -48.56 12.07
N ARG A 228 -35.39 -49.84 12.42
CA ARG A 228 -35.79 -51.11 11.82
C ARG A 228 -36.38 -51.10 10.41
#